data_AF-A0A812A917-F1
#
_entry.id   AF-A0A812A917-F1
#
_cell.length_a   1.000
_cell.length_b   1.000
_cell.length_c   1.000
_cell.angle_alpha   90.00
_cell.angle_beta   90.00
_cell.angle_gamma   90.00
#
_symmetry.space_group_name_H-M   'P 1'
#
loop_
_entity.id
_entity.type
_entity.pdbx_description
1 polymer ?
#
loop_
_entity_poly.entity_id
_entity_poly.type
_entity_poly.pdbx_seq_one_letter_code
_entity_poly.pdbx_strand_id
1 'polypeptide(L)'
;MGRKWVYEVKKLEKDIRVFQRLYFIRRLCRGMSVEEVAGLVGVTKATGYAWLKRWNSNGYEGLIPDFGGGRPSKLTEEQKEKLKEMLKKKDS
;
A
#
# COMPACT_ATOMS: atom_id res chain seq x y z
N MET A 1 24.69 0.34 -3.08
CA MET A 1 23.86 1.45 -3.63
C MET A 1 22.39 1.06 -3.92
N GLY A 2 22.07 -0.19 -4.27
CA GLY A 2 20.71 -0.58 -4.71
C GLY A 2 19.57 -0.59 -3.68
N ARG A 3 19.82 -0.94 -2.40
CA ARG A 3 18.71 -1.06 -1.40
C ARG A 3 18.04 0.27 -1.05
N LYS A 4 18.81 1.38 -1.01
CA LYS A 4 18.28 2.72 -0.70
C LYS A 4 17.38 3.21 -1.83
N TRP A 5 17.79 3.05 -3.08
CA TRP A 5 17.01 3.51 -4.23
C TRP A 5 15.66 2.78 -4.36
N VAL A 6 15.65 1.46 -4.17
CA VAL A 6 14.41 0.67 -4.16
C VAL A 6 13.45 1.12 -3.05
N TYR A 7 13.99 1.49 -1.87
CA TYR A 7 13.19 2.01 -0.78
C TYR A 7 12.54 3.37 -1.13
N GLU A 8 13.32 4.31 -1.67
CA GLU A 8 12.81 5.63 -2.06
C GLU A 8 11.73 5.54 -3.14
N VAL A 9 11.92 4.68 -4.15
CA VAL A 9 10.91 4.44 -5.21
C VAL A 9 9.61 3.90 -4.60
N LYS A 10 9.69 2.90 -3.72
CA LYS A 10 8.49 2.35 -3.06
C LYS A 10 7.77 3.37 -2.18
N LYS A 11 8.53 4.25 -1.51
CA LYS A 11 7.97 5.34 -0.70
C LYS A 11 7.21 6.33 -1.59
N LEU A 12 7.83 6.79 -2.67
CA LEU A 12 7.20 7.68 -3.65
C LEU A 12 5.93 7.07 -4.26
N GLU A 13 5.97 5.79 -4.64
CA GLU A 13 4.78 5.09 -5.14
C GLU A 13 3.64 5.07 -4.12
N LYS A 14 3.95 4.86 -2.83
CA LYS A 14 2.97 4.89 -1.75
C LYS A 14 2.35 6.28 -1.63
N ASP A 15 3.19 7.32 -1.62
CA ASP A 15 2.76 8.72 -1.47
C ASP A 15 1.85 9.14 -2.64
N ILE A 16 2.18 8.75 -3.88
CA ILE A 16 1.36 9.00 -5.07
C ILE A 16 -0.02 8.33 -4.94
N ARG A 17 -0.09 7.08 -4.47
CA ARG A 17 -1.37 6.37 -4.27
C ARG A 17 -2.23 7.04 -3.20
N VAL A 18 -1.62 7.50 -2.11
CA VAL A 18 -2.35 8.25 -1.05
C VAL A 18 -2.86 9.58 -1.59
N PHE A 19 -2.04 10.30 -2.36
CA PHE A 19 -2.44 11.56 -2.99
C PHE A 19 -3.65 11.38 -3.92
N GLN A 20 -3.65 10.36 -4.77
CA GLN A 20 -4.78 10.04 -5.65
C GLN A 20 -6.07 9.78 -4.86
N ARG A 21 -5.98 9.05 -3.73
CA ARG A 21 -7.13 8.77 -2.85
C ARG A 21 -7.63 10.02 -2.13
N LEU A 22 -6.74 10.89 -1.68
CA LEU A 22 -7.11 12.19 -1.10
C LEU A 22 -7.80 13.09 -2.13
N TYR A 23 -7.29 13.10 -3.36
CA TYR A 23 -7.94 13.80 -4.46
C TYR A 23 -9.37 13.26 -4.67
N PHE A 24 -9.54 11.94 -4.67
CA PHE A 24 -10.85 11.28 -4.74
C PHE A 24 -11.78 11.77 -3.60
N ILE A 25 -11.35 11.72 -2.34
CA ILE A 25 -12.17 12.18 -1.20
C ILE A 25 -12.52 13.67 -1.31
N ARG A 26 -11.55 14.52 -1.67
CA ARG A 26 -11.78 15.97 -1.85
C ARG A 26 -12.84 16.26 -2.91
N ARG A 27 -12.91 15.44 -3.96
CA ARG A 27 -13.93 15.56 -5.01
C ARG A 27 -15.32 15.16 -4.52
N LEU A 28 -15.42 14.11 -3.70
CA LEU A 28 -16.68 13.73 -3.05
C LEU A 28 -17.19 14.81 -2.10
N CYS A 29 -16.30 15.42 -1.30
CA CYS A 29 -16.67 16.54 -0.42
C CYS A 29 -17.22 17.77 -1.18
N ARG A 30 -16.98 17.85 -2.50
CA ARG A 30 -17.51 18.89 -3.38
C ARG A 30 -18.83 18.50 -4.07
N GLY A 31 -19.44 17.39 -3.66
CA GLY A 31 -20.74 16.95 -4.13
C GLY A 31 -20.74 16.07 -5.38
N MET A 32 -19.58 15.70 -5.92
CA MET A 32 -19.53 14.73 -7.02
C MET A 32 -19.86 13.32 -6.53
N SER A 33 -20.46 12.51 -7.41
CA SER A 33 -20.80 11.13 -7.10
C SER A 33 -19.55 10.23 -7.07
N VAL A 34 -19.65 9.10 -6.36
CA VAL A 34 -18.59 8.09 -6.31
C VAL A 34 -18.22 7.57 -7.70
N GLU A 35 -19.20 7.45 -8.59
CA GLU A 35 -19.02 6.93 -9.94
C GLU A 35 -18.23 7.90 -10.83
N GLU A 36 -18.59 9.19 -10.84
CA GLU A 36 -17.87 10.22 -11.59
C GLU A 36 -16.41 10.31 -11.14
N VAL A 37 -16.17 10.38 -9.83
CA VAL A 37 -14.82 10.54 -9.30
C VAL A 37 -13.99 9.27 -9.49
N ALA A 38 -14.60 8.08 -9.41
CA ALA A 38 -13.91 6.82 -9.73
C ALA A 38 -13.43 6.81 -11.18
N GLY A 39 -14.28 7.26 -12.12
CA GLY A 39 -13.89 7.47 -13.52
C GLY A 39 -12.73 8.47 -13.66
N LEU A 40 -12.81 9.61 -12.98
CA LEU A 40 -11.77 10.66 -13.02
C LEU A 40 -10.39 10.19 -12.54
N VAL A 41 -10.35 9.28 -11.56
CA VAL A 41 -9.09 8.73 -11.02
C VAL A 41 -8.70 7.39 -11.65
N GLY A 42 -9.45 6.90 -12.63
CA GLY A 42 -9.12 5.67 -13.37
C GLY A 42 -9.30 4.39 -12.55
N VAL A 43 -10.30 4.32 -11.67
CA VAL A 43 -10.63 3.11 -10.89
C VAL A 43 -12.07 2.70 -11.09
N THR A 44 -12.39 1.45 -10.74
CA THR A 44 -13.76 0.96 -10.80
C THR A 44 -14.63 1.60 -9.72
N LYS A 45 -15.94 1.71 -9.97
CA LYS A 45 -16.94 2.16 -8.99
C LYS A 45 -16.83 1.40 -7.65
N ALA A 46 -16.63 0.08 -7.71
CA ALA A 46 -16.43 -0.75 -6.51
C ALA A 46 -15.19 -0.34 -5.70
N THR A 47 -14.08 -0.02 -6.38
CA THR A 47 -12.86 0.48 -5.72
C THR A 47 -13.11 1.85 -5.07
N GLY A 48 -13.83 2.74 -5.76
CA GLY A 48 -14.22 4.04 -5.20
C GLY A 48 -15.06 3.91 -3.92
N TYR A 49 -16.06 3.02 -3.91
CA TYR A 49 -16.84 2.74 -2.70
C TYR A 49 -15.99 2.13 -1.58
N ALA A 50 -15.05 1.25 -1.90
CA ALA A 50 -14.13 0.69 -0.91
C ALA A 50 -13.25 1.78 -0.27
N TRP A 51 -12.75 2.74 -1.05
CA TRP A 51 -11.99 3.88 -0.53
C TRP A 51 -12.85 4.78 0.34
N LEU A 52 -14.07 5.12 -0.09
CA LEU A 52 -15.00 5.92 0.71
C LEU A 52 -15.33 5.22 2.04
N LYS A 53 -15.59 3.91 2.02
CA LYS A 53 -15.85 3.13 3.23
C LYS A 53 -14.68 3.20 4.20
N ARG A 54 -13.45 2.98 3.72
CA ARG A 54 -12.22 3.05 4.55
C ARG A 54 -11.98 4.46 5.10
N TRP A 55 -12.23 5.50 4.31
CA TRP A 55 -12.16 6.88 4.78
C TRP A 55 -13.17 7.14 5.91
N ASN A 56 -14.44 6.72 5.74
CA ASN A 56 -15.46 6.93 6.75
C ASN A 56 -15.18 6.13 8.04
N SER A 57 -14.51 4.98 7.95
CA SER A 57 -14.17 4.16 9.12
C SER A 57 -12.87 4.58 9.80
N ASN A 58 -11.86 5.03 9.06
CA ASN A 58 -10.49 5.17 9.55
C ASN A 58 -9.80 6.47 9.10
N GLY A 59 -10.52 7.43 8.53
CA GLY A 59 -9.95 8.71 8.08
C GLY A 59 -8.78 8.55 7.10
N TYR A 60 -7.72 9.32 7.36
CA TYR A 60 -6.51 9.34 6.53
C TYR A 60 -5.80 7.99 6.53
N GLU A 61 -5.74 7.31 7.68
CA GLU A 61 -5.13 6.00 7.86
C GLU A 61 -5.79 4.96 6.95
N GLY A 62 -7.11 5.07 6.74
CA GLY A 62 -7.86 4.24 5.81
C GLY A 62 -7.46 4.40 4.33
N LEU A 63 -6.81 5.51 3.98
CA LEU A 63 -6.29 5.75 2.62
C LEU A 63 -4.88 5.22 2.42
N ILE A 64 -4.17 4.85 3.48
CA ILE A 64 -2.84 4.27 3.36
C ILE A 64 -2.97 2.88 2.73
N PRO A 65 -2.23 2.57 1.65
CA PRO A 65 -2.22 1.23 1.10
C PRO A 65 -1.70 0.23 2.13
N ASP A 66 -2.57 -0.69 2.54
CA ASP A 66 -2.17 -1.89 3.26
C ASP A 66 -1.82 -2.97 2.22
N PHE A 67 -0.54 -3.03 1.88
CA PHE A 67 -0.03 -4.17 1.14
C PHE A 67 0.19 -5.27 2.16
N GLY A 68 -0.84 -6.11 2.33
CA GLY A 68 -0.65 -7.41 2.94
C GLY A 68 0.57 -8.04 2.28
N GLY A 69 1.59 -8.35 3.08
CA GLY A 69 2.76 -9.04 2.58
C GLY A 69 2.34 -10.32 1.85
N GLY A 70 3.29 -10.94 1.14
CA GLY A 70 3.07 -12.31 0.70
C GLY A 70 2.65 -13.22 1.86
N ARG A 71 2.17 -14.42 1.54
CA ARG A 71 1.83 -15.44 2.54
C ARG A 71 2.89 -15.45 3.64
N PRO A 72 2.49 -15.44 4.93
CA PRO A 72 3.43 -15.50 6.04
C PRO A 72 4.49 -16.56 5.80
N SER A 73 5.74 -16.24 6.15
CA SER A 73 6.85 -17.15 5.95
C SER A 73 6.55 -18.47 6.66
N LYS A 74 6.87 -19.60 6.01
CA LYS A 74 6.83 -20.92 6.67
C LYS A 74 7.87 -21.04 7.79
N LEU A 75 8.87 -20.16 7.81
CA LEU A 75 9.95 -20.18 8.79
C LEU A 75 9.64 -19.24 9.95
N THR A 76 9.88 -19.72 11.18
CA THR A 76 9.93 -18.88 12.38
C THR A 76 11.13 -17.93 12.32
N GLU A 77 11.16 -16.93 13.21
CA GLU A 77 12.31 -16.03 13.29
C GLU A 77 13.60 -16.80 13.67
N GLU A 78 13.54 -17.76 14.60
CA GLU A 78 14.74 -18.55 14.93
C GLU A 78 15.23 -19.38 13.73
N GLN A 79 14.31 -19.94 12.93
CA GLN A 79 14.67 -20.68 11.73
C GLN A 79 15.30 -19.79 10.66
N LYS A 80 14.87 -18.53 10.55
CA LYS A 80 15.49 -17.55 9.65
C LYS A 80 16.89 -17.18 10.12
N GLU A 81 17.10 -17.01 11.43
CA GLU A 81 18.43 -16.75 11.98
C GLU A 81 19.39 -17.91 11.73
N LYS A 82 18.94 -19.14 12.01
CA LYS A 82 19.72 -20.35 11.73
C LYS A 82 20.07 -20.47 10.25
N LEU A 83 19.12 -20.19 9.36
CA LEU A 83 19.38 -20.18 7.92
C LEU A 83 20.44 -19.14 7.53
N LYS A 84 20.40 -17.93 8.09
CA LYS A 84 21.43 -16.90 7.83
C LYS A 84 22.82 -17.36 8.23
N GLU A 85 22.96 -18.05 9.37
CA GLU A 85 24.25 -18.59 9.81
C GLU A 85 24.77 -19.69 8.88
N MET A 86 23.88 -20.60 8.45
CA MET A 86 24.25 -21.66 7.50
C MET A 86 24.74 -21.10 6.17
N LEU A 87 24.10 -20.05 5.66
CA LEU A 87 24.51 -19.39 4.41
C LEU A 87 25.89 -18.74 4.56
N LYS A 88 26.14 -17.99 5.64
CA LYS A 88 27.46 -17.37 5.89
C LYS A 88 28.60 -18.38 5.92
N LYS A 89 28.38 -19.57 6.51
CA LYS A 89 29.38 -20.63 6.59
C LYS A 89 29.68 -21.29 5.24
N LYS A 90 28.74 -21.26 4.29
CA LYS A 90 28.89 -21.87 2.96
C LYS A 90 29.62 -20.95 1.97
N ASP A 91 29.53 -19.65 2.19
CA ASP A 91 30.20 -18.62 1.38
C ASP A 91 31.62 -18.28 1.88
N SER A 92 32.14 -19.03 2.88
CA SER A 92 33.52 -18.95 3.40
C SER A 92 34.31 -20.17 2.96
#